data_AF-A0A6I9PUF6-F1
#
_entry.id   AF-A0A6I9PUF6-F1
#
_cell.length_a   1.000
_cell.length_b   1.000
_cell.length_c   1.000
_cell.angle_alpha   90.00
_cell.angle_beta   90.00
_cell.angle_gamma   90.00
#
_symmetry.space_group_name_H-M   'P 1'
#
loop_
_entity.id
_entity.type
_entity.pdbx_description
1 polymer ?
#
loop_
_entity_poly.entity_id
_entity_poly.type
_entity_poly.pdbx_seq_one_letter_code
_entity_poly.pdbx_strand_id
1 'polypeptide(L)'
;SISFFPHQIIRKVDKQTALLDADDPVSQLHKCAFYLKDTERMYLCLSQERIIQFQATPCPKEPNKEMINDGASWTIISTDKAEYTFYEGMGPVHSPVTPVPVVESLQLNGGGDVAMLELTGQNFTSNLRVWFGDVEAETMYRCAESMLCVVPDISAFREGWRWVRQPVQVPVTLVRNDGIIYSTTLTFTYTPEPGPRPHCSAAGAILRSGNSTLLSNSSQEPGVYGPNSTSNAGVTSSSSTAAAVVS
;
A
#
# COMPACT_ATOMS: atom_id res chain seq x y z
N SER A 1 0.99 -20.09 -15.99
CA SER A 1 1.04 -20.67 -14.64
C SER A 1 2.28 -20.17 -13.92
N ILE A 2 2.12 -19.42 -12.85
CA ILE A 2 3.25 -19.04 -11.98
C ILE A 2 3.55 -20.29 -11.15
N SER A 3 4.53 -21.10 -11.57
CA SER A 3 5.06 -22.17 -10.73
C SER A 3 5.89 -21.52 -9.63
N PHE A 4 5.39 -21.54 -8.39
CA PHE A 4 6.25 -21.25 -7.25
C PHE A 4 7.39 -22.27 -7.26
N PHE A 5 8.63 -21.81 -7.33
CA PHE A 5 9.79 -22.67 -7.18
C PHE A 5 9.76 -23.31 -5.78
N PRO A 6 10.28 -24.55 -5.61
CA PRO A 6 10.47 -25.16 -4.30
C PRO A 6 11.24 -24.20 -3.38
N HIS A 7 11.11 -24.36 -2.05
CA HIS A 7 11.90 -23.56 -1.11
C HIS A 7 13.39 -23.61 -1.46
N GLN A 8 13.99 -22.43 -1.63
CA GLN A 8 15.40 -22.28 -1.99
C GLN A 8 16.18 -21.64 -0.85
N ILE A 9 17.45 -22.04 -0.71
CA ILE A 9 18.42 -21.40 0.17
C ILE A 9 19.45 -20.72 -0.74
N ILE A 10 19.56 -19.39 -0.60
CA ILE A 10 20.61 -18.63 -1.28
C ILE A 10 21.95 -18.90 -0.61
N ARG A 11 22.97 -19.24 -1.40
CA ARG A 11 24.33 -19.50 -0.95
C ARG A 11 25.30 -18.58 -1.68
N LYS A 12 26.28 -18.05 -0.94
CA LYS A 12 27.37 -17.26 -1.52
C LYS A 12 28.22 -18.13 -2.44
N VAL A 13 28.61 -17.61 -3.59
CA VAL A 13 29.51 -18.30 -4.52
C VAL A 13 30.85 -17.61 -4.53
N ASP A 14 31.91 -18.38 -4.25
CA ASP A 14 33.30 -17.99 -4.49
C ASP A 14 33.90 -18.96 -5.50
N LYS A 15 34.43 -18.42 -6.61
CA LYS A 15 34.88 -19.16 -7.79
C LYS A 15 33.76 -20.09 -8.31
N GLN A 16 33.94 -21.41 -8.22
CA GLN A 16 32.97 -22.44 -8.62
C GLN A 16 32.48 -23.24 -7.40
N THR A 17 32.48 -22.61 -6.22
CA THR A 17 32.04 -23.26 -4.97
C THR A 17 30.95 -22.45 -4.29
N ALA A 18 29.88 -23.14 -3.87
CA ALA A 18 28.88 -22.61 -2.97
C ALA A 18 29.36 -22.78 -1.53
N LEU A 19 29.31 -21.70 -0.75
CA LEU A 19 29.67 -21.67 0.67
C LEU A 19 28.44 -22.02 1.53
N LEU A 20 28.59 -22.98 2.44
CA LEU A 20 27.49 -23.51 3.27
C LEU A 20 27.28 -22.73 4.58
N ASP A 21 28.30 -21.99 5.01
CA ASP A 21 28.42 -21.32 6.31
C ASP A 21 28.48 -19.78 6.18
N ALA A 22 28.25 -19.24 4.99
CA ALA A 22 28.16 -17.80 4.77
C ALA A 22 26.87 -17.23 5.40
N ASP A 23 27.03 -16.20 6.22
CA ASP A 23 25.94 -15.50 6.92
C ASP A 23 25.93 -13.98 6.63
N ASP A 24 26.74 -13.54 5.66
CA ASP A 24 26.77 -12.14 5.25
C ASP A 24 25.52 -11.75 4.41
N PRO A 25 24.99 -10.53 4.58
CA PRO A 25 23.89 -10.04 3.77
C PRO A 25 24.20 -10.07 2.27
N VAL A 26 23.23 -10.51 1.47
CA VAL A 26 23.34 -10.51 0.01
C VAL A 26 23.30 -9.07 -0.51
N SER A 27 24.27 -8.70 -1.35
CA SER A 27 24.40 -7.36 -1.92
C SER A 27 24.27 -7.37 -3.44
N GLN A 28 24.13 -6.18 -4.03
CA GLN A 28 24.00 -6.01 -5.47
C GLN A 28 25.19 -6.62 -6.22
N LEU A 29 24.90 -7.31 -7.32
CA LEU A 29 25.87 -7.95 -8.21
C LEU A 29 26.70 -9.07 -7.55
N HIS A 30 26.31 -9.54 -6.36
CA HIS A 30 26.90 -10.74 -5.79
C HIS A 30 26.62 -11.97 -6.65
N LYS A 31 27.61 -12.87 -6.71
CA LYS A 31 27.42 -14.22 -7.22
C LYS A 31 26.85 -15.10 -6.12
N CYS A 32 25.74 -15.75 -6.42
CA CYS A 32 25.07 -16.68 -5.52
C CYS A 32 24.61 -17.94 -6.26
N ALA A 33 24.24 -18.96 -5.49
CA ALA A 33 23.64 -20.19 -5.98
C ALA A 33 22.35 -20.45 -5.19
N PHE A 34 21.36 -21.06 -5.84
CA PHE A 34 20.07 -21.38 -5.21
C PHE A 34 19.99 -22.88 -4.96
N TYR A 35 20.26 -23.30 -3.74
CA TYR A 35 20.12 -24.69 -3.30
C TYR A 35 18.63 -25.01 -3.10
N LEU A 36 18.16 -26.11 -3.69
CA LEU A 36 16.80 -26.61 -3.52
C LEU A 36 16.72 -27.33 -2.19
N LYS A 37 15.96 -26.78 -1.24
CA LYS A 37 15.86 -27.34 0.11
C LYS A 37 15.30 -28.76 0.07
N ASP A 38 15.73 -29.59 1.02
CA ASP A 38 15.30 -30.99 1.17
C ASP A 38 15.67 -31.89 -0.04
N THR A 39 16.71 -31.52 -0.78
CA THR A 39 17.26 -32.31 -1.89
C THR A 39 18.70 -32.75 -1.62
N GLU A 40 19.19 -33.71 -2.39
CA GLU A 40 20.59 -34.14 -2.30
C GLU A 40 21.55 -33.20 -3.05
N ARG A 41 21.79 -32.01 -2.50
CA ARG A 41 22.69 -30.99 -3.10
C ARG A 41 22.26 -30.56 -4.51
N MET A 42 20.96 -30.48 -4.77
CA MET A 42 20.46 -30.00 -6.06
C MET A 42 20.41 -28.47 -6.06
N TYR A 43 20.91 -27.88 -7.13
CA TYR A 43 20.91 -26.43 -7.34
C TYR A 43 20.11 -26.05 -8.58
N LEU A 44 19.52 -24.87 -8.54
CA LEU A 44 18.98 -24.22 -9.73
C LEU A 44 20.12 -23.90 -10.70
N CYS A 45 20.04 -24.46 -11.90
CA CYS A 45 21.10 -24.38 -12.89
C CYS A 45 20.53 -24.04 -14.26
N LEU A 46 21.17 -23.13 -14.98
CA LEU A 46 20.94 -22.87 -16.39
C LEU A 46 21.77 -23.84 -17.22
N SER A 47 21.11 -24.60 -18.08
CA SER A 47 21.75 -25.42 -19.11
C SER A 47 21.15 -25.08 -20.46
N GLN A 48 21.96 -24.50 -21.35
CA GLN A 48 21.49 -23.89 -22.59
C GLN A 48 20.41 -22.83 -22.27
N GLU A 49 19.17 -23.02 -22.75
CA GLU A 49 18.03 -22.12 -22.49
C GLU A 49 17.04 -22.71 -21.47
N ARG A 50 17.44 -23.77 -20.74
CA ARG A 50 16.56 -24.46 -19.80
C ARG A 50 17.04 -24.29 -18.38
N ILE A 51 16.08 -24.00 -17.50
CA ILE A 51 16.26 -24.09 -16.06
C ILE A 51 16.11 -25.55 -15.64
N ILE A 52 17.18 -26.11 -15.08
CA ILE A 52 17.27 -27.50 -14.63
C ILE A 52 17.72 -27.57 -13.17
N GLN A 53 17.63 -28.76 -12.59
CA GLN A 53 18.27 -29.06 -11.32
C GLN A 53 19.61 -29.75 -11.61
N PHE A 54 20.68 -29.28 -10.97
CA PHE A 54 22.01 -29.87 -11.12
C PHE A 54 22.55 -30.28 -9.75
N GLN A 55 23.05 -31.51 -9.64
CA GLN A 55 23.61 -32.02 -8.40
C GLN A 55 25.05 -31.52 -8.21
N ALA A 56 25.31 -30.78 -7.15
CA ALA A 56 26.66 -30.32 -6.80
C ALA A 56 27.52 -31.47 -6.26
N THR A 57 28.83 -31.32 -6.43
CA THR A 57 29.82 -32.29 -5.93
C THR A 57 30.41 -31.79 -4.61
N PRO A 58 30.42 -32.57 -3.51
CA PRO A 58 31.06 -32.16 -2.26
C PRO A 58 32.55 -31.87 -2.44
N CYS A 59 33.08 -30.85 -1.76
CA CYS A 59 34.52 -30.57 -1.76
C CYS A 59 35.26 -31.56 -0.83
N PRO A 60 36.26 -32.33 -1.32
CA PRO A 60 36.94 -33.35 -0.51
C PRO A 60 37.72 -32.82 0.70
N LYS A 61 38.21 -31.57 0.61
CA LYS A 61 39.05 -30.93 1.65
C LYS A 61 38.32 -29.90 2.50
N GLU A 62 37.15 -29.45 2.05
CA GLU A 62 36.44 -28.30 2.61
C GLU A 62 34.96 -28.68 2.78
N PRO A 63 34.57 -29.27 3.94
CA PRO A 63 33.22 -29.80 4.14
C PRO A 63 32.12 -28.73 4.16
N ASN A 64 32.49 -27.46 4.32
CA ASN A 64 31.62 -26.29 4.23
C ASN A 64 31.49 -25.74 2.80
N LYS A 65 31.93 -26.47 1.79
CA LYS A 65 31.85 -26.08 0.38
C LYS A 65 31.31 -27.20 -0.51
N GLU A 66 30.56 -26.79 -1.52
CA GLU A 66 30.09 -27.67 -2.59
C GLU A 66 30.52 -27.10 -3.95
N MET A 67 31.13 -27.93 -4.79
CA MET A 67 31.49 -27.56 -6.17
C MET A 67 30.25 -27.54 -7.05
N ILE A 68 30.01 -26.39 -7.67
CA ILE A 68 28.88 -26.14 -8.56
C ILE A 68 29.38 -25.87 -9.98
N ASN A 69 28.49 -26.05 -10.97
CA ASN A 69 28.76 -25.65 -12.34
C ASN A 69 28.57 -24.13 -12.50
N ASP A 70 29.23 -23.53 -13.49
CA ASP A 70 29.03 -22.13 -13.89
C ASP A 70 27.55 -21.80 -14.14
N GLY A 71 26.79 -22.73 -14.71
CA GLY A 71 25.34 -22.56 -14.92
C GLY A 71 24.51 -22.45 -13.63
N ALA A 72 25.06 -22.84 -12.47
CA ALA A 72 24.42 -22.68 -11.16
C ALA A 72 24.90 -21.43 -10.41
N SER A 73 25.79 -20.62 -11.01
CA SER A 73 26.22 -19.33 -10.49
C SER A 73 25.38 -18.21 -11.10
N TRP A 74 24.63 -17.53 -10.25
CA TRP A 74 23.72 -16.45 -10.62
C TRP A 74 24.24 -15.13 -10.07
N THR A 75 24.16 -14.07 -10.88
CA THR A 75 24.38 -12.70 -10.39
C THR A 75 23.03 -12.13 -9.97
N ILE A 76 22.91 -11.71 -8.71
CA ILE A 76 21.68 -11.11 -8.19
C ILE A 76 21.74 -9.59 -8.30
N ILE A 77 20.63 -8.97 -8.71
CA ILE A 77 20.48 -7.51 -8.78
C ILE A 77 19.04 -7.14 -8.42
N SER A 78 18.88 -6.03 -7.70
CA SER A 78 17.56 -5.45 -7.49
C SER A 78 17.08 -4.81 -8.78
N THR A 79 15.82 -5.04 -9.11
CA THR A 79 15.15 -4.43 -10.25
C THR A 79 14.05 -3.52 -9.76
N ASP A 80 13.83 -2.41 -10.47
CA ASP A 80 12.70 -1.53 -10.24
C ASP A 80 11.85 -1.42 -11.52
N LYS A 81 10.59 -0.98 -11.40
CA LYS A 81 9.63 -0.90 -12.49
C LYS A 81 8.84 0.40 -12.41
N ALA A 82 8.90 1.20 -13.48
CA ALA A 82 7.95 2.27 -13.74
C ALA A 82 6.87 1.79 -14.72
N GLU A 83 5.61 2.02 -14.39
CA GLU A 83 4.46 1.71 -15.25
C GLU A 83 3.60 2.96 -15.43
N TYR A 84 3.20 3.23 -16.66
CA TYR A 84 2.40 4.39 -17.03
C TYR A 84 1.19 3.94 -17.86
N THR A 85 0.00 4.35 -17.46
CA THR A 85 -1.26 4.00 -18.11
C THR A 85 -2.02 5.26 -18.50
N PHE A 86 -2.52 5.31 -19.74
CA PHE A 86 -3.36 6.41 -20.22
C PHE A 86 -4.39 5.90 -21.24
N TYR A 87 -5.46 6.69 -21.44
CA TYR A 87 -6.49 6.44 -22.43
C TYR A 87 -7.03 7.76 -23.01
N GLU A 88 -7.24 7.81 -24.32
CA GLU A 88 -7.78 8.98 -25.03
C GLU A 88 -9.32 8.96 -24.98
N GLY A 89 -9.89 9.45 -23.87
CA GLY A 89 -11.34 9.35 -23.59
C GLY A 89 -12.25 10.09 -24.56
N MET A 90 -11.74 11.18 -25.16
CA MET A 90 -12.48 12.03 -26.10
C MET A 90 -11.92 11.95 -27.54
N GLY A 91 -11.17 10.90 -27.84
CA GLY A 91 -10.44 10.75 -29.10
C GLY A 91 -9.07 11.44 -29.10
N PRO A 92 -8.40 11.51 -30.26
CA PRO A 92 -7.02 11.96 -30.36
C PRO A 92 -6.80 13.39 -29.86
N VAL A 93 -5.73 13.60 -29.10
CA VAL A 93 -5.33 14.92 -28.60
C VAL A 93 -4.10 15.47 -29.32
N HIS A 94 -3.96 16.80 -29.37
CA HIS A 94 -2.80 17.45 -29.99
C HIS A 94 -1.57 17.52 -29.08
N SER A 95 -1.78 17.48 -27.76
CA SER A 95 -0.70 17.61 -26.77
C SER A 95 -0.18 16.23 -26.37
N PRO A 96 1.14 16.05 -26.12
CA PRO A 96 1.66 14.78 -25.63
C PRO A 96 0.95 14.33 -24.34
N VAL A 97 0.76 13.03 -24.15
CA VAL A 97 0.15 12.47 -22.93
C VAL A 97 1.07 12.58 -21.70
N THR A 98 2.34 12.91 -21.90
CA THR A 98 3.35 13.09 -20.86
C THR A 98 3.44 14.54 -20.37
N PRO A 99 3.87 14.78 -19.11
CA PRO A 99 4.27 13.80 -18.12
C PRO A 99 3.04 13.06 -17.53
N VAL A 100 3.15 11.74 -17.36
CA VAL A 100 2.05 10.92 -16.85
C VAL A 100 1.99 11.08 -15.33
N PRO A 101 0.84 11.50 -14.77
CA PRO A 101 0.68 11.60 -13.32
C PRO A 101 0.66 10.20 -12.70
N VAL A 102 1.37 10.05 -11.59
CA VAL A 102 1.40 8.82 -10.80
C VAL A 102 0.82 9.15 -9.44
N VAL A 103 -0.16 8.36 -8.98
CA VAL A 103 -0.71 8.49 -7.63
C VAL A 103 -0.13 7.37 -6.78
N GLU A 104 0.56 7.73 -5.71
CA GLU A 104 1.24 6.80 -4.81
C GLU A 104 0.36 6.46 -3.60
N SER A 105 -0.39 7.43 -3.08
CA SER A 105 -1.26 7.20 -1.94
C SER A 105 -2.50 8.10 -1.90
N LEU A 106 -3.54 7.60 -1.23
CA LEU A 106 -4.77 8.32 -0.92
C LEU A 106 -4.89 8.48 0.60
N GLN A 107 -5.12 9.71 1.06
CA GLN A 107 -5.35 10.01 2.47
C GLN A 107 -6.68 10.76 2.64
N LEU A 108 -7.60 10.16 3.37
CA LEU A 108 -8.87 10.81 3.71
C LEU A 108 -8.69 11.75 4.90
N ASN A 109 -9.16 12.98 4.73
CA ASN A 109 -9.23 14.00 5.76
C ASN A 109 -10.69 14.39 6.01
N GLY A 110 -11.12 14.37 7.27
CA GLY A 110 -12.49 14.71 7.66
C GLY A 110 -13.47 13.53 7.62
N GLY A 111 -14.77 13.84 7.68
CA GLY A 111 -15.89 12.89 7.68
C GLY A 111 -17.24 13.62 7.81
N GLY A 112 -18.33 12.96 7.43
CA GLY A 112 -19.66 13.59 7.38
C GLY A 112 -19.83 14.52 6.18
N ASP A 113 -20.38 15.72 6.39
CA ASP A 113 -20.81 16.64 5.32
C ASP A 113 -19.70 17.18 4.42
N VAL A 114 -18.44 17.16 4.86
CA VAL A 114 -17.28 17.61 4.06
C VAL A 114 -16.11 16.67 4.28
N ALA A 115 -16.03 15.65 3.43
CA ALA A 115 -14.90 14.74 3.36
C ALA A 115 -13.96 15.17 2.22
N MET A 116 -12.67 15.25 2.50
CA MET A 116 -11.63 15.67 1.56
C MET A 116 -10.65 14.54 1.35
N LEU A 117 -10.37 14.19 0.10
CA LEU A 117 -9.35 13.20 -0.24
C LEU A 117 -8.08 13.91 -0.70
N GLU A 118 -6.96 13.63 -0.04
CA GLU A 118 -5.63 14.01 -0.46
C GLU A 118 -4.99 12.91 -1.29
N LEU A 119 -4.48 13.29 -2.45
CA LEU A 119 -3.70 12.44 -3.33
C LEU A 119 -2.25 12.90 -3.27
N THR A 120 -1.34 11.98 -2.96
CA THR A 120 0.10 12.22 -3.06
C THR A 120 0.70 11.41 -4.19
N GLY A 121 1.69 11.98 -4.88
CA GLY A 121 2.29 11.32 -6.03
C GLY A 121 3.24 12.23 -6.80
N GLN A 122 3.21 12.14 -8.12
CA GLN A 122 4.15 12.84 -9.01
C GLN A 122 3.46 13.36 -10.27
N ASN A 123 4.05 14.40 -10.88
CA ASN A 123 3.63 15.02 -12.14
C ASN A 123 2.19 15.55 -12.17
N PHE A 124 1.67 15.96 -11.02
CA PHE A 124 0.37 16.61 -10.97
C PHE A 124 0.41 18.01 -11.61
N THR A 125 -0.71 18.41 -12.20
CA THR A 125 -0.88 19.75 -12.78
C THR A 125 -2.26 20.29 -12.44
N SER A 126 -2.45 21.60 -12.56
CA SER A 126 -3.75 22.25 -12.38
C SER A 126 -4.81 21.85 -13.42
N ASN A 127 -4.40 21.17 -14.50
CA ASN A 127 -5.28 20.74 -15.58
C ASN A 127 -5.87 19.34 -15.36
N LEU A 128 -5.55 18.71 -14.22
CA LEU A 128 -6.07 17.41 -13.83
C LEU A 128 -7.27 17.57 -12.90
N ARG A 129 -8.23 16.67 -13.06
CA ARG A 129 -9.38 16.48 -12.18
C ARG A 129 -9.38 15.06 -11.65
N VAL A 130 -9.72 14.90 -10.37
CA VAL A 130 -9.93 13.60 -9.76
C VAL A 130 -11.34 13.14 -10.10
N TRP A 131 -11.45 11.87 -10.49
CA TRP A 131 -12.71 11.21 -10.78
C TRP A 131 -12.85 9.99 -9.88
N PHE A 132 -14.06 9.80 -9.37
CA PHE A 132 -14.48 8.63 -8.61
C PHE A 132 -15.42 7.85 -9.52
N GLY A 133 -14.97 6.74 -10.10
CA GLY A 133 -15.74 6.07 -11.15
C GLY A 133 -16.02 7.01 -12.33
N ASP A 134 -17.29 7.31 -12.55
CA ASP A 134 -17.83 8.22 -13.56
C ASP A 134 -18.21 9.61 -13.02
N VAL A 135 -17.88 9.90 -11.75
CA VAL A 135 -18.20 11.18 -11.09
C VAL A 135 -16.95 12.05 -10.98
N GLU A 136 -16.96 13.21 -11.63
CA GLU A 136 -15.92 14.24 -11.47
C GLU A 136 -16.01 14.88 -10.07
N ALA A 137 -14.87 15.03 -9.39
CA ALA A 137 -14.77 15.69 -8.10
C ALA A 137 -14.18 17.09 -8.20
N GLU A 138 -14.66 17.99 -7.35
CA GLU A 138 -14.06 19.32 -7.19
C GLU A 138 -12.61 19.16 -6.71
N THR A 139 -11.67 19.54 -7.58
CA THR A 139 -10.23 19.27 -7.39
C THR A 139 -9.44 20.56 -7.20
N MET A 140 -8.62 20.59 -6.15
CA MET A 140 -7.71 21.66 -5.79
C MET A 140 -6.26 21.19 -5.94
N TYR A 141 -5.58 21.74 -6.94
CA TYR A 141 -4.16 21.52 -7.15
C TYR A 141 -3.33 22.29 -6.11
N ARG A 142 -2.39 21.61 -5.42
CA ARG A 142 -1.43 22.26 -4.51
C ARG A 142 -0.06 22.38 -5.17
N CYS A 143 0.51 21.25 -5.60
CA CYS A 143 1.81 21.17 -6.26
C CYS A 143 1.92 19.89 -7.10
N ALA A 144 3.07 19.68 -7.76
CA ALA A 144 3.32 18.52 -8.60
C ALA A 144 3.26 17.16 -7.86
N GLU A 145 3.23 17.19 -6.53
CA GLU A 145 3.24 16.01 -5.66
C GLU A 145 1.98 15.88 -4.79
N SER A 146 1.09 16.87 -4.78
CA SER A 146 -0.10 16.89 -3.93
C SER A 146 -1.28 17.60 -4.60
N MET A 147 -2.45 16.97 -4.53
CA MET A 147 -3.74 17.60 -4.83
C MET A 147 -4.81 17.12 -3.84
N LEU A 148 -5.83 17.94 -3.65
CA LEU A 148 -7.01 17.62 -2.86
C LEU A 148 -8.22 17.51 -3.76
N CYS A 149 -9.19 16.70 -3.38
CA CYS A 149 -10.53 16.77 -3.96
C CYS A 149 -11.62 16.57 -2.90
N VAL A 150 -12.79 17.15 -3.14
CA VAL A 150 -13.98 16.90 -2.33
C VAL A 150 -14.47 15.50 -2.66
N VAL A 151 -14.69 14.65 -1.66
CA VAL A 151 -15.28 13.32 -1.86
C VAL A 151 -16.74 13.51 -2.28
N PRO A 152 -17.16 12.98 -3.44
CA PRO A 152 -18.56 13.07 -3.87
C PRO A 152 -19.50 12.37 -2.89
N ASP A 153 -20.70 12.91 -2.74
CA ASP A 153 -21.76 12.22 -2.01
C ASP A 153 -22.14 10.91 -2.71
N ILE A 154 -22.54 9.90 -1.94
CA ILE A 154 -22.87 8.59 -2.50
C ILE A 154 -24.07 8.66 -3.48
N SER A 155 -24.99 9.60 -3.30
CA SER A 155 -26.12 9.80 -4.20
C SER A 155 -25.70 10.12 -5.63
N ALA A 156 -24.47 10.61 -5.86
CA ALA A 156 -23.94 10.89 -7.18
C ALA A 156 -23.76 9.63 -8.04
N PHE A 157 -23.57 8.46 -7.43
CA PHE A 157 -23.39 7.19 -8.15
C PHE A 157 -24.71 6.52 -8.50
N ARG A 158 -25.76 6.72 -7.68
CA ARG A 158 -27.10 6.17 -7.88
C ARG A 158 -28.15 7.07 -7.25
N GLU A 159 -29.08 7.57 -8.06
CA GLU A 159 -30.20 8.38 -7.60
C GLU A 159 -30.99 7.68 -6.48
N GLY A 160 -31.24 8.42 -5.39
CA GLY A 160 -32.01 7.94 -4.24
C GLY A 160 -31.20 7.22 -3.16
N TRP A 161 -29.89 7.01 -3.37
CA TRP A 161 -29.02 6.52 -2.30
C TRP A 161 -28.77 7.64 -1.29
N ARG A 162 -29.12 7.39 -0.02
CA ARG A 162 -28.80 8.28 1.10
C ARG A 162 -27.67 7.69 1.95
N TRP A 163 -27.69 6.39 2.18
CA TRP A 163 -26.65 5.64 2.88
C TRP A 163 -26.25 4.39 2.09
N VAL A 164 -25.03 3.90 2.31
CA VAL A 164 -24.61 2.59 1.83
C VAL A 164 -24.92 1.50 2.86
N ARG A 165 -25.47 0.36 2.42
CA ARG A 165 -25.69 -0.81 3.31
C ARG A 165 -24.50 -1.77 3.35
N GLN A 166 -23.66 -1.71 2.32
CA GLN A 166 -22.46 -2.51 2.16
C GLN A 166 -21.36 -1.59 1.61
N PRO A 167 -20.07 -1.91 1.84
CA PRO A 167 -18.98 -1.15 1.26
C PRO A 167 -19.09 -1.05 -0.26
N VAL A 168 -18.95 0.15 -0.81
CA VAL A 168 -18.99 0.42 -2.25
C VAL A 168 -17.61 0.93 -2.66
N GLN A 169 -16.94 0.19 -3.53
CA GLN A 169 -15.62 0.55 -4.03
C GLN A 169 -15.74 1.18 -5.42
N VAL A 170 -15.09 2.32 -5.60
CA VAL A 170 -15.00 3.01 -6.88
C VAL A 170 -13.54 3.26 -7.25
N PRO A 171 -13.16 3.13 -8.53
CA PRO A 171 -11.81 3.46 -8.96
C PRO A 171 -11.57 4.96 -8.85
N VAL A 172 -10.35 5.35 -8.50
CA VAL A 172 -9.92 6.75 -8.55
C VAL A 172 -9.09 6.94 -9.81
N THR A 173 -9.45 7.91 -10.64
CA THR A 173 -8.72 8.23 -11.88
C THR A 173 -8.39 9.72 -11.94
N LEU A 174 -7.36 10.06 -12.71
CA LEU A 174 -7.02 11.45 -13.02
C LEU A 174 -7.39 11.72 -14.47
N VAL A 175 -8.18 12.77 -14.72
CA VAL A 175 -8.61 13.15 -16.06
C VAL A 175 -8.07 14.53 -16.38
N ARG A 176 -7.41 14.65 -17.53
CA ARG A 176 -6.88 15.92 -18.04
C ARG A 176 -7.99 16.69 -18.75
N ASN A 177 -7.86 18.02 -18.78
CA ASN A 177 -8.82 18.92 -19.43
C ASN A 177 -9.09 18.66 -20.92
N ASP A 178 -8.22 17.93 -21.63
CA ASP A 178 -8.39 17.50 -23.01
C ASP A 178 -8.93 16.06 -23.16
N GLY A 179 -9.36 15.43 -22.07
CA GLY A 179 -10.02 14.12 -22.08
C GLY A 179 -9.09 12.91 -21.93
N ILE A 180 -7.79 13.11 -21.67
CA ILE A 180 -6.90 11.99 -21.33
C ILE A 180 -7.20 11.46 -19.94
N ILE A 181 -7.44 10.16 -19.84
CA ILE A 181 -7.70 9.45 -18.59
C ILE A 181 -6.42 8.71 -18.18
N TYR A 182 -5.91 9.03 -17.00
CA TYR A 182 -4.81 8.31 -16.35
C TYR A 182 -5.39 7.42 -15.25
N SER A 183 -5.40 6.11 -15.51
CA SER A 183 -5.86 5.14 -14.53
C SER A 183 -4.87 5.04 -13.39
N THR A 184 -5.37 5.09 -12.16
CA THR A 184 -4.59 4.68 -10.98
C THR A 184 -4.88 3.20 -10.68
N THR A 185 -4.08 2.61 -9.80
CA THR A 185 -4.36 1.28 -9.21
C THR A 185 -5.18 1.38 -7.92
N LEU A 186 -5.60 2.60 -7.55
CA LEU A 186 -6.20 2.91 -6.27
C LEU A 186 -7.72 3.01 -6.39
N THR A 187 -8.38 2.59 -5.32
CA THR A 187 -9.83 2.64 -5.18
C THR A 187 -10.21 3.39 -3.92
N PHE A 188 -11.32 4.10 -3.96
CA PHE A 188 -11.95 4.69 -2.79
C PHE A 188 -13.13 3.83 -2.33
N THR A 189 -13.26 3.64 -1.01
CA THR A 189 -14.34 2.83 -0.44
C THR A 189 -15.31 3.68 0.37
N TYR A 190 -16.56 3.72 -0.04
CA TYR A 190 -17.66 4.25 0.78
C TYR A 190 -18.13 3.16 1.74
N THR A 191 -18.10 3.43 3.04
CA THR A 191 -18.50 2.48 4.09
C THR A 191 -19.79 2.92 4.79
N PRO A 192 -20.64 1.97 5.19
CA PRO A 192 -21.85 2.27 5.96
C PRO A 192 -21.48 2.96 7.27
N GLU A 193 -22.25 3.97 7.68
CA GLU A 193 -22.20 4.41 9.07
C GLU A 193 -22.50 3.21 9.98
N PRO A 194 -21.66 2.95 11.02
CA PRO A 194 -22.06 2.04 12.08
C PRO A 194 -23.35 2.59 12.65
N GLY A 195 -24.47 1.88 12.43
CA GLY A 195 -25.81 2.37 12.75
C GLY A 195 -25.92 2.96 14.16
N PRO A 196 -26.97 3.76 14.43
CA PRO A 196 -27.06 4.61 15.62
C PRO A 196 -26.67 3.81 16.87
N ARG A 197 -25.58 4.20 17.52
CA ARG A 197 -25.21 3.61 18.81
C ARG A 197 -26.44 3.79 19.70
N PRO A 198 -27.02 2.72 20.28
CA PRO A 198 -28.13 2.90 21.20
C PRO A 198 -27.67 3.88 22.26
N HIS A 199 -28.36 5.03 22.36
CA HIS A 199 -28.05 6.05 23.33
C HIS A 199 -27.83 5.37 24.68
N CYS A 200 -26.63 5.53 25.24
CA CYS A 200 -26.31 4.97 26.54
C CYS A 200 -27.29 5.60 27.55
N SER A 201 -28.36 4.87 27.90
CA SER A 201 -29.42 5.38 28.81
C SER A 201 -28.86 5.71 30.20
N ALA A 202 -27.65 5.21 30.49
CA ALA A 202 -26.87 5.57 31.68
C ALA A 202 -26.59 7.07 31.78
N ALA A 203 -26.30 7.77 30.67
CA ALA A 203 -26.06 9.21 30.71
C ALA A 203 -27.32 10.02 31.05
N GLY A 204 -28.49 9.56 30.57
CA GLY A 204 -29.78 10.16 30.91
C GLY A 204 -30.23 9.89 32.36
N ALA A 205 -29.79 8.79 32.95
CA ALA A 205 -30.06 8.46 34.35
C ALA A 205 -29.21 9.32 35.32
N ILE A 206 -27.94 9.58 34.98
CA ILE A 206 -27.04 10.41 35.81
C ILE A 206 -27.52 11.88 35.84
N LEU A 207 -28.00 12.42 34.72
CA LEU A 207 -28.53 13.80 34.65
C LEU A 207 -29.84 13.99 35.43
N ARG A 208 -30.60 12.92 35.70
CA ARG A 208 -31.81 12.99 36.56
C ARG A 208 -31.49 12.85 38.05
N SER A 209 -30.41 12.16 38.40
CA SER A 209 -29.99 11.99 39.80
C SER A 209 -29.22 13.18 40.38
N GLY A 210 -28.82 14.16 39.57
CA GLY A 210 -28.02 15.31 40.01
C GLY A 210 -28.79 16.46 40.69
N ASN A 211 -30.13 16.44 40.70
CA ASN A 211 -30.91 17.62 41.15
C ASN A 211 -31.38 17.57 42.61
N SER A 212 -30.83 16.68 43.43
CA SER A 212 -31.17 16.57 44.85
C SER A 212 -29.95 16.29 45.71
N THR A 213 -29.04 17.27 45.84
CA THR A 213 -28.28 17.59 47.07
C THR A 213 -27.31 18.74 46.78
N LEU A 214 -27.80 19.98 46.88
CA LEU A 214 -26.96 21.10 47.29
C LEU A 214 -26.96 21.11 48.82
N LEU A 215 -25.78 21.02 49.44
CA LEU A 215 -25.33 21.75 50.63
C LEU A 215 -24.13 21.02 51.25
N SER A 216 -22.92 21.53 51.02
CA SER A 216 -21.99 22.02 52.07
C SER A 216 -20.51 21.81 51.73
N ASN A 217 -19.78 22.90 51.99
CA ASN A 217 -18.35 23.02 52.32
C ASN A 217 -17.26 22.88 51.25
N SER A 218 -16.74 24.05 50.90
CA SER A 218 -15.39 24.37 50.45
C SER A 218 -14.30 24.01 51.46
N SER A 219 -13.16 23.46 51.01
CA SER A 219 -11.77 23.76 51.47
C SER A 219 -10.70 22.99 50.67
N GLN A 220 -9.66 23.71 50.23
CA GLN A 220 -8.21 23.36 50.07
C GLN A 220 -7.69 22.27 49.09
N GLU A 221 -6.92 22.72 48.08
CA GLU A 221 -5.53 22.39 47.62
C GLU A 221 -4.90 20.94 47.71
N PRO A 222 -3.77 20.63 47.03
CA PRO A 222 -3.53 20.42 45.59
C PRO A 222 -2.91 19.01 45.30
N GLY A 223 -2.75 18.57 44.05
CA GLY A 223 -1.92 17.36 43.79
C GLY A 223 -1.70 16.97 42.33
N VAL A 224 -0.45 17.11 41.85
CA VAL A 224 0.53 16.05 41.50
C VAL A 224 0.45 15.55 40.05
N TYR A 225 1.51 15.89 39.30
CA TYR A 225 1.88 15.35 37.99
C TYR A 225 2.51 13.94 38.11
N GLY A 226 2.23 13.07 37.13
CA GLY A 226 2.95 11.81 36.91
C GLY A 226 2.66 11.21 35.52
N PRO A 227 3.59 10.43 34.90
CA PRO A 227 3.93 10.61 33.48
C PRO A 227 3.64 9.41 32.54
N ASN A 228 3.73 9.71 31.24
CA ASN A 228 4.13 8.90 30.07
C ASN A 228 3.77 7.40 29.97
N SER A 229 3.22 7.02 28.81
CA SER A 229 3.62 5.80 28.10
C SER A 229 3.37 5.94 26.59
N THR A 230 4.47 6.08 25.86
CA THR A 230 4.61 5.93 24.42
C THR A 230 4.41 4.46 24.03
N SER A 231 3.73 4.21 22.91
CA SER A 231 3.88 2.95 22.18
C SER A 231 4.04 3.24 20.68
N ASN A 232 5.22 2.87 20.19
CA ASN A 232 5.56 2.75 18.77
C ASN A 232 4.69 1.65 18.15
N ALA A 233 4.13 1.93 16.98
CA ALA A 233 3.64 0.90 16.07
C ALA A 233 4.39 1.02 14.74
N GLY A 234 5.06 -0.07 14.37
CA GLY A 234 5.83 -0.23 13.14
C GLY A 234 4.96 -0.12 11.89
N VAL A 235 5.56 0.43 10.85
CA VAL A 235 4.96 0.65 9.53
C VAL A 235 5.09 -0.63 8.71
N THR A 236 3.96 -1.26 8.40
CA THR A 236 3.86 -2.26 7.33
C THR A 236 3.17 -1.61 6.13
N SER A 237 3.81 -1.64 4.96
CA SER A 237 3.27 -1.12 3.71
C SER A 237 2.10 -1.98 3.22
N SER A 238 0.88 -1.57 3.56
CA SER A 238 -0.35 -2.04 2.90
C SER A 238 -0.70 -1.09 1.77
N SER A 239 -1.08 -1.63 0.61
CA SER A 239 -1.76 -0.87 -0.45
C SER A 239 -2.86 -0.02 0.16
N SER A 240 -2.72 1.29 0.07
CA SER A 240 -3.52 2.26 0.83
C SER A 240 -4.90 2.40 0.21
N THR A 241 -5.85 1.59 0.68
CA THR A 241 -7.27 1.82 0.43
C THR A 241 -7.75 2.94 1.35
N ALA A 242 -8.09 4.10 0.80
CA ALA A 242 -8.81 5.14 1.55
C ALA A 242 -10.30 4.77 1.64
N ALA A 243 -10.88 4.93 2.84
CA ALA A 243 -12.28 4.65 3.08
C ALA A 243 -12.94 5.79 3.86
N ALA A 244 -14.12 6.23 3.44
CA ALA A 244 -14.95 7.19 4.17
C ALA A 244 -16.20 6.53 4.72
N VAL A 245 -16.66 7.01 5.87
CA VAL A 245 -17.96 6.69 6.44
C VAL A 245 -18.97 7.70 5.92
N VAL A 246 -20.09 7.24 5.36
CA VAL A 246 -21.16 8.10 4.83
C VAL A 246 -22.48 7.74 5.49
N SER A 247 -23.22 8.78 5.90
CA SER A 247 -24.57 8.74 6.48
C SER A 247 -25.63 9.01 5.42
#